data_AF-A0A1X7NQG3-F1
#
_entry.id   AF-A0A1X7NQG3-F1
#
_cell.length_a   1.000
_cell.length_b   1.000
_cell.length_c   1.000
_cell.angle_alpha   90.00
_cell.angle_beta   90.00
_cell.angle_gamma   90.00
#
_symmetry.space_group_name_H-M   'P 1'
#
loop_
_entity.id
_entity.type
_entity.pdbx_description
1 polymer ?
#
loop_
_entity_poly.entity_id
_entity_poly.type
_entity_poly.pdbx_seq_one_letter_code
_entity_poly.pdbx_strand_id
1 'polypeptide(L)' 'MTIKVDITPEMQRRVSDIAQKSGRSETQVIVDALEHGHSLDWQESFLAKIRHGIAAADRGDFATEAEIDRVRQKYRPS' A
#
# COMPACT_ATOMS: atom_id res chain seq x y z
N MET A 1 -14.37 9.41 -21.86
CA MET A 1 -15.02 8.12 -22.13
C MET A 1 -15.59 7.62 -20.81
N THR A 2 -16.85 7.19 -20.76
CA THR A 2 -17.50 6.74 -19.52
C THR A 2 -17.71 5.24 -19.59
N ILE A 3 -17.12 4.50 -18.64
CA ILE A 3 -17.29 3.06 -18.52
C ILE A 3 -18.15 2.79 -17.30
N LYS A 4 -19.19 1.97 -17.45
CA LYS A 4 -19.97 1.43 -16.33
C LYS A 4 -19.48 0.02 -16.04
N VAL A 5 -19.13 -0.24 -14.79
CA VAL A 5 -18.67 -1.54 -14.33
C VAL A 5 -19.54 -1.93 -13.14
N ASP A 6 -20.18 -3.08 -13.22
CA ASP A 6 -20.89 -3.64 -12.09
C ASP A 6 -19.86 -4.26 -11.14
N ILE A 7 -19.79 -3.74 -9.92
CA ILE A 7 -18.93 -4.26 -8.86
C ILE A 7 -19.77 -4.87 -7.75
N THR A 8 -19.24 -5.91 -7.11
CA THR A 8 -19.95 -6.55 -6.01
C THR A 8 -20.02 -5.62 -4.79
N PRO A 9 -21.03 -5.77 -3.90
CA PRO A 9 -21.10 -4.99 -2.66
C PRO A 9 -19.85 -5.15 -1.78
N GLU A 10 -19.20 -6.32 -1.85
CA GLU A 10 -17.93 -6.56 -1.18
C GLU A 10 -16.80 -5.71 -1.74
N MET A 11 -16.64 -5.67 -3.07
CA MET A 11 -15.63 -4.85 -3.72
C MET A 11 -15.84 -3.37 -3.42
N GLN A 12 -17.09 -2.89 -3.43
CA GLN A 12 -17.41 -1.51 -3.06
C GLN A 12 -16.96 -1.18 -1.63
N ARG A 13 -17.21 -2.08 -0.67
CA ARG A 13 -16.74 -1.93 0.71
C ARG A 13 -15.22 -1.79 0.79
N ARG A 14 -14.49 -2.65 0.08
CA ARG A 14 -13.02 -2.64 0.04
C ARG A 14 -12.46 -1.35 -0.55
N VAL A 15 -13.05 -0.87 -1.65
CA VAL A 15 -12.67 0.41 -2.27
C VAL A 15 -12.88 1.56 -1.27
N SER A 16 -14.00 1.59 -0.56
CA SER A 16 -14.30 2.61 0.45
C SER A 16 -13.29 2.60 1.60
N ASP A 17 -12.93 1.41 2.09
CA ASP A 17 -11.93 1.26 3.15
C ASP A 17 -10.55 1.75 2.71
N ILE A 18 -10.11 1.42 1.49
CA ILE A 18 -8.84 1.87 0.93
C ILE A 18 -8.85 3.39 0.75
N ALA A 19 -9.94 3.95 0.22
CA ALA A 19 -10.13 5.38 0.05
C ALA A 19 -9.98 6.13 1.38
N GLN A 20 -10.70 5.71 2.42
CA GLN A 20 -10.62 6.28 3.76
C GLN A 20 -9.19 6.20 4.34
N LYS A 21 -8.54 5.04 4.25
CA LYS A 21 -7.19 4.82 4.82
C LYS A 21 -6.08 5.57 4.09
N SER A 22 -6.28 5.85 2.80
CA SER A 22 -5.28 6.54 1.97
C SER A 22 -5.57 8.02 1.75
N GLY A 23 -6.70 8.54 2.22
CA GLY A 23 -7.14 9.92 1.96
C GLY A 23 -7.50 10.19 0.50
N ARG A 24 -7.70 9.14 -0.31
CA ARG A 24 -8.04 9.22 -1.74
C ARG A 24 -9.55 9.08 -1.93
N SER A 25 -10.07 9.52 -3.07
CA SER A 25 -11.45 9.20 -3.47
C SER A 25 -11.57 7.75 -3.97
N GLU A 26 -12.76 7.16 -3.88
CA GLU A 26 -13.05 5.82 -4.41
C GLU A 26 -12.75 5.71 -5.91
N THR A 27 -13.06 6.75 -6.69
CA THR A 27 -12.73 6.81 -8.12
C THR A 27 -11.23 6.75 -8.35
N GLN A 28 -10.42 7.48 -7.58
CA GLN A 28 -8.97 7.42 -7.70
C GLN A 28 -8.42 6.04 -7.37
N VAL A 29 -8.97 5.35 -6.37
CA VAL A 29 -8.58 3.96 -6.03
C VAL A 29 -8.89 3.01 -7.18
N ILE A 30 -10.08 3.12 -7.78
CA ILE A 30 -10.50 2.27 -8.91
C ILE A 30 -9.65 2.53 -10.15
N VAL A 31 -9.43 3.81 -10.50
CA VAL A 31 -8.60 4.19 -11.64
C VAL A 31 -7.16 3.71 -11.45
N ASP A 32 -6.58 3.92 -10.27
CA ASP A 32 -5.23 3.44 -9.93
C ASP A 32 -5.08 1.92 -10.08
N ALA A 33 -6.10 1.17 -9.64
CA ALA A 33 -6.12 -0.28 -9.80
C ALA A 33 -6.17 -0.72 -11.28
N LEU A 34 -6.89 0.03 -12.12
CA LEU A 34 -7.01 -0.24 -13.56
C LEU A 34 -5.77 0.20 -14.35
N GLU A 35 -5.16 1.33 -14.00
CA GLU A 35 -4.01 1.92 -14.70
C GLU A 35 -2.69 1.23 -14.37
N HIS A 36 -2.46 0.90 -13.10
CA HIS A 36 -1.16 0.39 -12.64
C HIS A 36 -1.16 -1.11 -12.35
N GLY A 37 -2.29 -1.80 -12.55
CA GLY A 37 -2.42 -3.25 -12.29
C GLY A 37 -2.24 -3.61 -10.81
N HIS A 38 -2.26 -2.62 -9.91
CA HIS A 38 -2.24 -2.84 -8.48
C HIS A 38 -3.61 -3.33 -8.03
N SER A 39 -3.74 -4.65 -7.85
CA SER A 39 -4.96 -5.23 -7.31
C SER A 39 -5.32 -4.60 -5.96
N LEU A 40 -6.60 -4.60 -5.62
CA LEU A 40 -7.07 -4.11 -4.32
C LEU A 40 -6.35 -4.81 -3.16
N ASP A 41 -6.08 -6.12 -3.29
CA ASP A 41 -5.32 -6.91 -2.31
C ASP A 41 -3.90 -6.36 -2.12
N TRP A 42 -3.24 -5.98 -3.22
CA TRP A 42 -1.91 -5.37 -3.17
C TRP A 42 -1.97 -4.01 -2.46
N GLN A 43 -2.95 -3.16 -2.79
CA GLN A 43 -3.09 -1.84 -2.17
C GLN A 43 -3.37 -1.94 -0.66
N GLU A 44 -4.23 -2.87 -0.25
CA GLU A 44 -4.53 -3.15 1.15
C GLU A 44 -3.27 -3.62 1.91
N SER A 45 -2.54 -4.57 1.32
CA SER A 45 -1.28 -5.09 1.86
C SER A 45 -0.21 -3.99 1.99
N PHE A 46 -0.13 -3.12 0.99
CA PHE A 46 0.78 -1.98 1.01
C PHE A 46 0.43 -0.99 2.13
N LEU A 47 -0.83 -0.60 2.25
CA LEU A 47 -1.29 0.27 3.34
C LEU A 47 -1.08 -0.35 4.72
N ALA A 48 -1.23 -1.67 4.85
CA ALA A 48 -0.93 -2.38 6.09
C ALA A 48 0.56 -2.29 6.45
N LYS A 49 1.46 -2.46 5.48
CA LYS A 49 2.91 -2.29 5.67
C LYS A 49 3.26 -0.86 6.11
N ILE A 50 2.64 0.15 5.49
CA ILE A 50 2.83 1.55 5.89
C ILE A 50 2.43 1.77 7.34
N ARG A 51 1.22 1.35 7.73
CA ARG A 51 0.75 1.49 9.13
C ARG A 51 1.67 0.81 10.12
N HIS A 52 2.15 -0.39 9.79
CA HIS A 52 3.12 -1.09 10.62
C HIS A 52 4.42 -0.31 10.78
N GLY A 53 4.95 0.26 9.68
CA GLY A 53 6.15 1.09 9.70
C GLY A 53 5.99 2.37 10.54
N ILE A 54 4.86 3.05 10.42
CA ILE A 54 4.53 4.22 11.26
C ILE A 54 4.53 3.82 12.74
N ALA A 55 3.83 2.74 13.09
CA ALA A 55 3.76 2.29 14.48
C ALA A 55 5.14 1.85 15.04
N ALA A 56 6.02 1.31 14.21
CA ALA A 56 7.40 1.00 14.61
C ALA A 56 8.20 2.28 14.87
N ALA A 57 8.10 3.27 13.96
CA ALA A 57 8.74 4.58 14.11
C ALA A 57 8.27 5.32 15.37
N ASP A 58 6.96 5.29 15.68
CA ASP A 58 6.40 5.89 16.89
C ASP A 58 6.96 5.28 18.18
N ARG A 59 7.41 4.00 18.13
CA ARG A 59 8.08 3.32 19.25
C ARG A 59 9.60 3.50 19.26
N GLY A 60 10.16 4.25 18.31
CA GLY A 60 11.61 4.39 18.14
C GLY A 60 12.30 3.13 17.60
N ASP A 61 11.54 2.18 17.05
CA ASP A 61 12.02 0.90 16.52
C ASP A 61 12.59 1.07 15.11
N PHE A 62 13.63 1.90 15.00
CA PHE A 62 14.37 2.12 13.77
C PHE A 62 15.49 1.08 13.62
N ALA A 63 15.85 0.78 12.37
CA ALA A 63 16.98 -0.08 12.09
C ALA A 63 18.28 0.47 12.70
N THR A 64 19.04 -0.41 13.33
CA THR A 64 20.38 -0.12 13.85
C THR A 64 21.38 0.03 12.71
N GLU A 65 22.53 0.66 12.98
CA GLU A 65 23.62 0.78 12.00
C GLU A 65 24.08 -0.59 11.47
N ALA A 66 24.18 -1.59 12.35
CA ALA A 66 24.56 -2.95 11.99
C ALA A 66 23.55 -3.61 11.03
N GLU A 67 22.25 -3.37 11.22
CA GLU A 67 21.22 -3.89 10.32
C GLU A 67 21.25 -3.21 8.96
N ILE A 68 21.51 -1.91 8.92
CA ILE A 68 21.69 -1.14 7.68
C ILE A 68 22.91 -1.67 6.91
N ASP A 69 24.03 -1.87 7.58
CA ASP A 69 25.26 -2.35 6.94
C ASP A 69 25.13 -3.77 6.42
N ARG A 70 24.39 -4.64 7.12
CA ARG A 70 24.05 -5.99 6.62
C ARG A 70 23.29 -5.92 5.30
N VAL A 71 22.31 -5.02 5.17
CA VAL A 71 21.55 -4.84 3.92
C VAL A 71 22.45 -4.29 2.81
N ARG A 72 23.29 -3.29 3.11
CA ARG A 72 24.24 -2.73 2.13
C ARG A 72 25.20 -3.78 1.58
N GLN A 73 25.76 -4.62 2.44
CA GLN A 73 26.67 -5.69 2.03
C GLN A 73 25.99 -6.73 1.14
N LYS A 74 24.73 -7.07 1.43
CA LYS A 74 23.95 -8.04 0.63
C LYS A 74 23.82 -7.66 -0.85
N TYR A 75 23.75 -6.36 -1.17
CA TYR A 75 23.58 -5.86 -2.53
C TYR A 75 24.84 -5.23 -3.12
N ARG A 76 25.99 -5.34 -2.43
CA ARG A 76 27.25 -4.81 -2.92
C ARG A 76 27.70 -5.67 -4.12
N PRO A 77 27.94 -5.09 -5.31
CA PRO A 77 28.52 -5.81 -6.42
C PRO A 77 29.92 -6.33 -6.03
N SER A 78 30.23 -7.56 -6.45
CA SER A 78 31.57 -8.16 -6.28
C SER A 78 32.66 -7.35 -6.97
#